data_AF-A0A6C0IM69-F1
#
_entry.id   AF-A0A6C0IM69-F1
#
_cell.length_a   1.000
_cell.length_b   1.000
_cell.length_c   1.000
_cell.angle_alpha   90.00
_cell.angle_beta   90.00
_cell.angle_gamma   90.00
#
_symmetry.space_group_name_H-M   'P 1'
#
loop_
_entity.id
_entity.type
_entity.pdbx_description
1 polymer ?
#
loop_
_entity_poly.entity_id
_entity_poly.type
_entity_poly.pdbx_seq_one_letter_code
_entity_poly.pdbx_strand_id
1 'polypeptide(L)' 'MEGGFTMLFHALIIAVIAYITMFFLLKQSRRVAEDRSVLLGAVLLVYMVLFGHGLPTSLNKNIA' A
#
# COMPACT_ATOMS: atom_id res chain seq x y z
N MET A 1 17.61 1.07 1.56
CA MET A 1 16.30 0.86 0.91
C MET A 1 16.12 -0.61 0.68
N GLU A 2 14.98 -1.17 1.07
CA GLU A 2 14.68 -2.57 0.76
C GLU A 2 14.30 -2.68 -0.74
N GLY A 3 14.31 -3.89 -1.28
CA GLY A 3 14.03 -4.10 -2.71
C GLY A 3 12.61 -3.75 -3.11
N GLY A 4 12.40 -3.42 -4.40
CA GLY A 4 11.07 -3.09 -4.93
C GLY A 4 10.03 -4.20 -4.72
N PHE A 5 10.44 -5.48 -4.79
CA PHE A 5 9.57 -6.60 -4.47
C PHE A 5 9.14 -6.63 -2.99
N THR A 6 10.03 -6.25 -2.06
CA THR A 6 9.67 -6.12 -0.64
C THR A 6 8.59 -5.04 -0.45
N MET A 7 8.70 -3.91 -1.16
CA MET A 7 7.70 -2.84 -1.14
C MET A 7 6.36 -3.29 -1.72
N LEU A 8 6.39 -4.09 -2.80
CA LEU A 8 5.19 -4.70 -3.38
C LEU A 8 4.46 -5.59 -2.37
N PHE A 9 5.18 -6.49 -1.68
CA PHE A 9 4.59 -7.37 -0.68
C PHE A 9 4.02 -6.58 0.50
N HIS A 10 4.71 -5.54 0.99
CA HIS A 10 4.19 -4.67 2.05
C HIS A 10 2.88 -3.99 1.63
N ALA A 11 2.86 -3.37 0.46
CA ALA A 11 1.67 -2.70 -0.06
C ALA A 11 0.48 -3.68 -0.22
N LEU A 12 0.75 -4.90 -0.71
CA LEU A 12 -0.25 -5.94 -0.85
C LEU A 12 -0.84 -6.36 0.50
N ILE A 13 0.00 -6.59 1.51
CA ILE A 13 -0.44 -6.93 2.87
C ILE A 13 -1.30 -5.82 3.45
N ILE A 14 -0.88 -4.55 3.30
CA ILE A 14 -1.65 -3.40 3.79
C ILE A 14 -3.00 -3.30 3.07
N ALA A 15 -3.06 -3.50 1.75
CA ALA A 15 -4.30 -3.50 0.99
C ALA A 15 -5.27 -4.60 1.46
N VAL A 16 -4.77 -5.80 1.74
CA VAL A 16 -5.58 -6.91 2.28
C VAL A 16 -6.12 -6.57 3.68
N ILE A 17 -5.28 -6.05 4.57
CA ILE A 17 -5.71 -5.63 5.91
C ILE A 17 -6.76 -4.51 5.82
N ALA A 18 -6.57 -3.55 4.92
CA ALA A 18 -7.52 -2.46 4.68
C ALA A 18 -8.87 -3.00 4.16
N TYR A 19 -8.86 -3.94 3.21
CA TYR A 19 -10.08 -4.60 2.74
C TYR A 19 -10.83 -5.29 3.87
N ILE A 20 -10.14 -6.12 4.66
CA ILE A 20 -10.73 -6.85 5.78
C ILE A 20 -11.35 -5.86 6.77
N THR A 21 -10.64 -4.78 7.10
CA THR A 21 -11.12 -3.73 7.99
C THR A 21 -12.38 -3.07 7.44
N MET A 22 -12.37 -2.64 6.17
CA MET A 22 -13.50 -1.95 5.55
C MET A 22 -14.74 -2.84 5.43
N PHE A 23 -14.56 -4.09 5.03
CA PHE A 23 -15.67 -5.01 4.82
C PHE A 23 -16.21 -5.56 6.14
N PHE A 24 -15.35 -6.09 7.03
CA PHE A 24 -15.81 -6.78 8.23
C PHE A 24 -16.07 -5.84 9.41
N LEU A 25 -15.24 -4.81 9.61
CA LEU A 25 -15.37 -3.88 10.75
C LEU A 25 -16.25 -2.69 10.41
N LEU A 26 -16.00 -2.03 9.28
CA LEU A 26 -16.74 -0.82 8.86
C LEU A 26 -18.03 -1.12 8.09
N LYS A 27 -18.31 -2.39 7.80
CA LYS A 27 -19.52 -2.86 7.09
C LYS A 27 -19.76 -2.19 5.73
N GLN A 28 -18.70 -1.78 5.04
CA GLN A 28 -18.80 -1.22 3.70
C GLN A 28 -19.22 -2.31 2.70
N SER A 29 -19.83 -1.90 1.58
CA SER A 29 -20.15 -2.87 0.52
C SER A 29 -18.88 -3.49 -0.05
N ARG A 30 -18.96 -4.74 -0.52
CA ARG A 30 -17.80 -5.47 -1.06
C ARG A 30 -17.04 -4.64 -2.11
N ARG A 31 -17.77 -4.05 -3.05
CA ARG A 31 -17.18 -3.25 -4.14
C ARG A 31 -16.48 -2.00 -3.63
N VAL A 32 -17.07 -1.30 -2.65
CA VAL A 32 -16.44 -0.12 -2.04
C VAL A 32 -15.18 -0.49 -1.26
N ALA A 33 -15.23 -1.58 -0.48
CA ALA A 33 -14.07 -2.04 0.27
C ALA A 33 -12.93 -2.47 -0.66
N GLU A 34 -13.24 -3.17 -1.75
CA GLU A 34 -12.29 -3.61 -2.78
C GLU A 34 -11.65 -2.43 -3.51
N ASP A 35 -12.47 -1.56 -4.13
CA ASP A 35 -11.96 -0.42 -4.91
C ASP A 35 -11.08 0.50 -4.04
N ARG A 36 -11.50 0.77 -2.80
CA ARG A 36 -10.75 1.65 -1.88
C ARG A 36 -9.49 1.01 -1.33
N SER A 37 -9.52 -0.27 -0.97
CA SER A 37 -8.33 -0.93 -0.42
C SER A 37 -7.24 -1.12 -1.49
N VAL A 38 -7.64 -1.44 -2.72
CA VAL A 38 -6.72 -1.53 -3.87
C VAL A 38 -6.13 -0.16 -4.18
N LEU A 39 -6.95 0.90 -4.22
CA LEU A 39 -6.47 2.26 -4.41
C LEU A 39 -5.46 2.68 -3.32
N LEU A 40 -5.76 2.41 -2.06
CA LEU A 40 -4.85 2.68 -0.94
C LEU A 40 -3.53 1.91 -1.09
N GLY A 41 -3.59 0.63 -1.43
CA GLY A 41 -2.42 -0.19 -1.69
C GLY A 41 -1.55 0.36 -2.83
N ALA A 42 -2.18 0.82 -3.93
CA ALA A 42 -1.47 1.40 -5.06
C ALA A 42 -0.74 2.71 -4.70
N VAL A 43 -1.41 3.61 -3.98
CA VAL A 43 -0.79 4.86 -3.49
C VAL A 43 0.37 4.57 -2.54
N LEU A 44 0.19 3.61 -1.63
CA LEU A 44 1.24 3.19 -0.71
C LEU A 44 2.42 2.52 -1.43
N LEU A 45 2.17 1.74 -2.47
CA LEU A 45 3.22 1.15 -3.29
C LEU A 45 4.06 2.24 -3.97
N VAL A 46 3.42 3.25 -4.56
CA VAL A 46 4.13 4.40 -5.16
C VAL A 46 4.99 5.09 -4.11
N TYR A 47 4.42 5.39 -2.94
CA TYR A 47 5.17 5.97 -1.82
C TYR A 47 6.39 5.11 -1.43
N MET A 48 6.18 3.82 -1.21
CA MET A 48 7.20 2.90 -0.73
C MET A 48 8.31 2.65 -1.76
N VAL A 49 7.99 2.63 -3.05
CA VAL A 49 8.98 2.53 -4.12
C VAL A 49 9.84 3.80 -4.21
N LEU A 50 9.25 4.97 -3.95
CA LEU A 50 9.97 6.24 -3.97
C LEU A 50 10.80 6.50 -2.70
N PHE A 51 10.26 6.19 -1.53
CA PHE A 51 10.79 6.64 -0.24
C PHE A 51 11.16 5.51 0.75
N GLY A 52 10.77 4.27 0.45
CA GLY A 52 10.88 3.13 1.36
C GLY A 52 9.72 3.01 2.36
N HIS A 53 9.83 2.09 3.32
CA HIS A 53 8.77 1.84 4.32
C HIS A 53 8.64 2.93 5.40
N GLY A 54 9.71 3.69 5.63
CA GLY A 54 9.80 4.69 6.70
C GLY A 54 9.42 6.09 6.22
N LEU A 55 9.80 7.12 7.00
CA LEU A 55 9.63 8.53 6.65
C LEU A 55 10.42 8.90 5.38
N PRO A 56 9.94 9.87 4.57
CA PRO A 56 10.56 10.26 3.30
C PRO A 56 11.81 11.10 3.53
N THR A 57 12.91 10.43 3.92
CA THR A 57 14.21 11.04 4.19
C THR A 57 15.12 11.09 2.96
N SER A 58 14.86 10.23 1.97
CA SER A 58 15.60 10.15 0.72
C SER A 58 14.75 9.54 -0.39
N LEU A 59 15.03 9.90 -1.65
CA LEU A 59 14.37 9.32 -2.82
C LEU A 59 15.16 8.13 -3.37
N ASN A 60 14.47 7.18 -3.99
CA ASN A 60 15.07 5.98 -4.58
C ASN A 60 16.05 6.34 -5.69
N LYS A 61 17.34 6.08 -5.46
CA LYS A 61 18.44 6.35 -6.41
C LYS A 61 18.38 5.55 -7.71
N ASN A 62 17.52 4.52 -7.78
CA ASN A 62 17.29 3.78 -9.03
C ASN A 62 16.18 4.41 -9.89
N ILE A 63 15.53 5.47 -9.39
CA ILE A 63 14.45 6.20 -10.05
C ILE A 63 14.83 7.68 -10.23
N ALA A 64 15.51 8.27 -9.24
CA ALA A 64 16.06 9.64 -9.29
C ALA A 64 17.38 9.73 -10.06
#